data_AF-A0A3E0JBL8-F1
#
_entry.id   AF-A0A3E0JBL8-F1
#
_cell.length_a   1.000
_cell.length_b   1.000
_cell.length_c   1.000
_cell.angle_alpha   90.00
_cell.angle_beta   90.00
_cell.angle_gamma   90.00
#
_symmetry.space_group_name_H-M   'P 1'
#
loop_
_entity.id
_entity.type
_entity.pdbx_description
1 polymer ?
#
loop_
_entity_poly.entity_id
_entity_poly.type
_entity_poly.pdbx_seq_one_letter_code
_entity_poly.pdbx_strand_id
1 'polypeptide(L)'
;MDLQKPTDHKRNWTVFFLFLLITLANYGVHIGFSLKPYMIFSLLYFVIMISQFRFYHLQLYEVAMIAFYLIYSFTGAFSLYPASSIRIMAGAFIYLSCYMVMKSILEGVNQSIIDKSIGYVGLIFNTASLLLYVIGLKSVDYFFDTEGIRISQFGLMIDRNYPRLIGLLQDPNFFVFYNTVFFAYYLCNSKGWLNKAGLILCITTNILTFSRGGLLVMLVLFVLYGMINHPFKQLKMTMGVILSVTFACYIAIVYLRFDLLSILESRMNDFTSDGGSGRIELWGRAWEYFTTHKIVGIGAFNFAEYNSFEYGDNLSVHNTFLDILSESGLLGIFFYLLFLLLVVYQLYQSKIHKHKPYLFFTIIGMVLQMGFLSVIINDIFFMVLAILSTYLNRYKRKAQESTPPVTTVQKVS
;
A
#
# COMPACT_ATOMS: atom_id res chain seq x y z
N MET A 1 -20.44 -37.60 4.28
CA MET A 1 -21.19 -36.36 4.55
C MET A 1 -20.63 -35.31 3.60
N ASP A 2 -21.30 -35.10 2.47
CA ASP A 2 -20.86 -34.21 1.40
C ASP A 2 -20.81 -32.77 1.91
N LEU A 3 -19.61 -32.29 2.24
CA LEU A 3 -19.36 -30.87 2.41
C LEU A 3 -19.50 -30.22 1.03
N GLN A 4 -20.71 -29.76 0.72
CA GLN A 4 -21.01 -28.94 -0.45
C GLN A 4 -19.89 -27.92 -0.63
N LYS A 5 -19.20 -28.00 -1.78
CA LYS A 5 -18.29 -26.94 -2.23
C LYS A 5 -19.05 -25.62 -2.09
N PRO A 6 -18.52 -24.61 -1.36
CA PRO A 6 -19.24 -23.35 -1.20
C PRO A 6 -19.59 -22.80 -2.58
N THR A 7 -20.88 -22.52 -2.78
CA THR A 7 -21.40 -21.95 -4.04
C THR A 7 -20.62 -20.69 -4.38
N ASP A 8 -20.39 -20.42 -5.67
CA ASP A 8 -19.61 -19.27 -6.15
C ASP A 8 -20.02 -17.94 -5.48
N HIS A 9 -21.30 -17.81 -5.12
CA HIS A 9 -21.83 -16.64 -4.42
C HIS A 9 -21.27 -16.41 -3.00
N LYS A 10 -21.02 -17.47 -2.21
CA LYS A 10 -20.44 -17.32 -0.86
C LYS A 10 -18.98 -16.87 -0.94
N ARG A 11 -18.23 -17.38 -1.92
CA ARG A 11 -16.82 -17.01 -2.16
C ARG A 11 -16.65 -15.55 -2.63
N ASN A 12 -17.65 -15.00 -3.32
CA ASN A 12 -17.64 -13.59 -3.72
C ASN A 12 -17.57 -12.63 -2.53
N TRP A 13 -18.41 -12.88 -1.51
CA TRP A 13 -18.45 -12.04 -0.32
C TRP A 13 -17.17 -12.15 0.51
N THR A 14 -16.53 -13.33 0.54
CA THR A 14 -15.25 -13.52 1.26
C THR A 14 -14.18 -12.55 0.75
N VAL A 15 -14.01 -12.41 -0.56
CA VAL A 15 -13.00 -11.52 -1.16
C VAL A 15 -13.33 -10.05 -0.89
N PHE A 16 -14.61 -9.69 -1.05
CA PHE A 16 -15.08 -8.34 -0.74
C PHE A 16 -14.81 -7.97 0.72
N PHE A 17 -15.18 -8.82 1.68
CA PHE A 17 -14.96 -8.57 3.11
C PHE A 17 -13.47 -8.54 3.45
N LEU A 18 -12.66 -9.44 2.88
CA LEU A 18 -11.21 -9.41 3.07
C LEU A 18 -10.63 -8.04 2.69
N PHE A 19 -10.93 -7.56 1.47
CA PHE A 19 -10.43 -6.28 0.98
C PHE A 19 -10.96 -5.10 1.81
N LEU A 20 -12.24 -5.13 2.19
CA LEU A 20 -12.82 -4.10 3.06
C LEU A 20 -12.10 -4.04 4.41
N LEU A 21 -11.87 -5.18 5.06
CA LEU A 21 -11.22 -5.24 6.37
C LEU A 21 -9.75 -4.80 6.31
N ILE A 22 -9.06 -4.99 5.19
CA ILE A 22 -7.69 -4.47 4.98
C ILE A 22 -7.71 -2.94 5.01
N THR A 23 -8.74 -2.30 4.44
CA THR A 23 -8.85 -0.83 4.45
C THR A 23 -9.20 -0.23 5.81
N LEU A 24 -9.52 -1.04 6.82
CA LEU A 24 -9.86 -0.61 8.18
C LEU A 24 -8.65 -0.68 9.13
N ALA A 25 -7.45 -0.39 8.62
CA ALA A 25 -6.20 -0.55 9.36
C ALA A 25 -6.09 0.34 10.62
N ASN A 26 -6.83 1.45 10.71
CA ASN A 26 -6.88 2.29 11.92
C ASN A 26 -7.62 1.60 13.09
N TYR A 27 -8.54 0.69 12.81
CA TYR A 27 -9.41 0.07 13.82
C TYR A 27 -8.83 -1.24 14.37
N GLY A 28 -7.49 -1.32 14.44
CA GLY A 28 -6.79 -2.47 15.03
C GLY A 28 -6.75 -2.42 16.55
N VAL A 29 -6.61 -3.58 17.18
CA VAL A 29 -6.43 -3.70 18.64
C VAL A 29 -4.94 -3.76 18.95
N HIS A 30 -4.45 -2.92 19.85
CA HIS A 30 -3.03 -2.90 20.23
C HIS A 30 -2.71 -3.97 21.28
N ILE A 31 -1.89 -4.96 20.91
CA ILE A 31 -1.40 -6.05 21.78
C ILE A 31 0.13 -6.14 21.80
N GLY A 32 0.80 -4.99 21.75
CA GLY A 32 2.25 -4.86 21.47
C GLY A 32 2.55 -4.66 19.98
N PHE A 33 1.61 -4.97 19.10
CA PHE A 33 1.50 -4.49 17.72
C PHE A 33 0.02 -4.29 17.40
N SER A 34 -0.30 -3.59 16.30
CA SER A 34 -1.70 -3.39 15.89
C SER A 34 -2.24 -4.65 15.21
N LEU A 35 -3.10 -5.39 15.91
CA LEU A 35 -3.85 -6.52 15.36
C LEU A 35 -5.04 -5.99 14.56
N LYS A 36 -4.88 -5.94 13.24
CA LYS A 36 -5.84 -5.32 12.32
C LYS A 36 -7.05 -6.23 12.05
N PRO A 37 -8.23 -5.68 11.70
CA PRO A 37 -9.44 -6.48 11.46
C PRO A 37 -9.26 -7.62 10.45
N TYR A 38 -8.51 -7.39 9.36
CA TYR A 38 -8.27 -8.43 8.35
C TYR A 38 -7.39 -9.58 8.86
N MET A 39 -6.53 -9.35 9.85
CA MET A 39 -5.69 -10.40 10.44
C MET A 39 -6.55 -11.38 11.25
N ILE A 40 -7.47 -10.85 12.05
CA ILE A 40 -8.46 -11.64 12.80
C ILE A 40 -9.31 -12.45 11.81
N PHE A 41 -9.81 -11.80 10.76
CA PHE A 41 -10.57 -12.47 9.71
C PHE A 41 -9.75 -13.57 9.02
N SER A 42 -8.49 -13.33 8.71
CA SER A 42 -7.61 -14.31 8.08
C SER A 42 -7.37 -15.53 8.97
N LEU A 43 -7.16 -15.31 10.28
CA LEU A 43 -7.02 -16.38 11.25
C LEU A 43 -8.30 -17.21 11.37
N LEU A 44 -9.46 -16.55 11.56
CA LEU A 44 -10.75 -17.24 11.65
C LEU A 44 -11.07 -18.02 10.38
N TYR A 45 -10.82 -17.42 9.21
CA TYR A 45 -11.00 -18.08 7.92
C TYR A 45 -10.11 -19.33 7.82
N PHE A 46 -8.83 -19.22 8.19
CA PHE A 46 -7.90 -20.34 8.19
C PHE A 46 -8.36 -21.47 9.09
N VAL A 47 -8.78 -21.17 10.33
CA VAL A 47 -9.25 -22.18 11.29
C VAL A 47 -10.51 -22.89 10.79
N ILE A 48 -11.50 -22.13 10.29
CA ILE A 48 -12.76 -22.69 9.78
C ILE A 48 -12.54 -23.53 8.51
N MET A 49 -11.64 -23.08 7.63
CA MET A 49 -11.41 -23.67 6.32
C MET A 49 -10.16 -24.56 6.28
N ILE A 50 -9.63 -24.98 7.43
CA ILE A 50 -8.34 -25.68 7.52
C ILE A 50 -8.29 -26.96 6.67
N SER A 51 -9.40 -27.71 6.63
CA SER A 51 -9.53 -28.93 5.82
C SER A 51 -9.60 -28.68 4.31
N GLN A 52 -9.90 -27.46 3.91
CA GLN A 52 -9.99 -27.02 2.51
C GLN A 52 -8.83 -26.13 2.10
N PHE A 53 -7.94 -25.78 3.04
CA PHE A 53 -6.83 -24.88 2.81
C PHE A 53 -5.82 -25.54 1.87
N ARG A 54 -5.34 -24.78 0.87
CA ARG A 54 -4.39 -25.29 -0.11
C ARG A 54 -3.18 -24.36 -0.19
N PHE A 55 -2.01 -24.95 -0.08
CA PHE A 55 -0.77 -24.27 -0.42
C PHE A 55 -0.61 -24.25 -1.92
N TYR A 56 -0.66 -23.05 -2.49
CA TYR A 56 -0.41 -22.82 -3.91
C TYR A 56 1.08 -22.57 -4.12
N HIS A 57 1.60 -23.03 -5.26
CA HIS A 57 3.00 -22.84 -5.62
C HIS A 57 3.41 -21.35 -5.54
N LEU A 58 4.59 -21.11 -4.99
CA LEU A 58 5.15 -19.77 -4.81
C LEU A 58 5.69 -19.26 -6.14
N GLN A 59 5.43 -17.99 -6.44
CA GLN A 59 6.16 -17.26 -7.48
C GLN A 59 7.58 -16.96 -7.01
N LEU A 60 8.47 -16.72 -7.97
CA LEU A 60 9.87 -16.40 -7.70
C LEU A 60 10.02 -15.15 -6.80
N TYR A 61 9.20 -14.11 -6.99
CA TYR A 61 9.25 -12.95 -6.08
C TYR A 61 8.74 -13.28 -4.68
N GLU A 62 7.83 -14.26 -4.50
CA GLU A 62 7.35 -14.67 -3.18
C GLU A 62 8.46 -15.38 -2.42
N VAL A 63 9.27 -16.20 -3.10
CA VAL A 63 10.46 -16.82 -2.53
C VAL A 63 11.47 -15.76 -2.11
N ALA A 64 11.74 -14.77 -2.96
CA ALA A 64 12.63 -13.65 -2.62
C ALA A 64 12.08 -12.78 -1.48
N MET A 65 10.77 -12.55 -1.42
CA MET A 65 10.09 -11.84 -0.33
C MET A 65 10.27 -12.58 1.00
N ILE A 66 10.05 -13.89 1.02
CA ILE A 66 10.27 -14.72 2.23
C ILE A 66 11.75 -14.67 2.63
N ALA A 67 12.67 -14.82 1.67
CA ALA A 67 14.10 -14.71 1.93
C ALA A 67 14.48 -13.34 2.52
N PHE A 68 13.93 -12.25 1.97
CA PHE A 68 14.09 -10.91 2.54
C PHE A 68 13.64 -10.84 4.00
N TYR A 69 12.43 -11.29 4.33
CA TYR A 69 11.95 -11.23 5.72
C TYR A 69 12.73 -12.13 6.68
N LEU A 70 13.22 -13.28 6.21
CA LEU A 70 14.11 -14.14 7.01
C LEU A 70 15.44 -13.45 7.29
N ILE A 71 16.06 -12.82 6.28
CA ILE A 71 17.32 -12.10 6.41
C ILE A 71 17.15 -10.85 7.28
N TYR A 72 16.11 -10.06 7.04
CA TYR A 72 15.79 -8.90 7.85
C TYR A 72 15.55 -9.31 9.31
N SER A 73 14.74 -10.35 9.55
CA SER A 73 14.56 -10.90 10.91
C SER A 73 15.87 -11.37 11.54
N PHE A 74 16.77 -11.99 10.76
CA PHE A 74 18.07 -12.43 11.21
C PHE A 74 18.96 -11.27 11.67
N THR A 75 18.89 -10.09 11.04
CA THR A 75 19.68 -8.94 11.51
C THR A 75 19.27 -8.47 12.89
N GLY A 76 18.01 -8.74 13.29
CA GLY A 76 17.53 -8.51 14.65
C GLY A 76 18.31 -9.26 15.74
N ALA A 77 19.06 -10.32 15.42
CA ALA A 77 19.93 -11.01 16.38
C ALA A 77 21.13 -10.18 16.82
N PHE A 78 21.50 -9.14 16.07
CA PHE A 78 22.62 -8.24 16.34
C PHE A 78 22.17 -6.87 16.85
N SER A 79 20.89 -6.72 17.18
CA SER A 79 20.31 -5.42 17.51
C SER A 79 20.58 -5.00 18.96
N LEU A 80 20.77 -3.70 19.18
CA LEU A 80 20.90 -3.14 20.52
C LEU A 80 19.55 -3.11 21.24
N TYR A 81 18.44 -3.01 20.49
CA TYR A 81 17.07 -3.00 21.01
C TYR A 81 16.33 -4.29 20.58
N PRO A 82 16.61 -5.44 21.23
CA PRO A 82 16.08 -6.74 20.83
C PRO A 82 14.56 -6.84 20.98
N ALA A 83 13.94 -6.08 21.90
CA ALA A 83 12.48 -6.06 22.05
C ALA A 83 11.77 -5.55 20.77
N SER A 84 12.33 -4.53 20.12
CA SER A 84 11.81 -3.97 18.87
C SER A 84 12.02 -4.94 17.71
N SER A 85 13.17 -5.63 17.67
CA SER A 85 13.42 -6.71 16.71
C SER A 85 12.48 -7.90 16.87
N ILE A 86 12.26 -8.40 18.08
CA ILE A 86 11.33 -9.52 18.35
C ILE A 86 9.91 -9.15 17.91
N ARG A 87 9.49 -7.90 18.16
CA ARG A 87 8.18 -7.41 17.74
C ARG A 87 8.02 -7.42 16.22
N ILE A 88 9.01 -6.95 15.47
CA ILE A 88 8.93 -6.95 14.00
C ILE A 88 9.01 -8.37 13.43
N MET A 89 9.76 -9.28 14.07
CA MET A 89 9.83 -10.69 13.67
C MET A 89 8.46 -11.38 13.83
N ALA A 90 7.81 -11.19 14.99
CA ALA A 90 6.46 -11.69 15.22
C ALA A 90 5.46 -11.07 14.22
N GLY A 91 5.58 -9.77 13.97
CA GLY A 91 4.81 -9.06 12.95
C GLY A 91 5.00 -9.69 11.56
N ALA A 92 6.23 -9.87 11.11
CA ALA A 92 6.57 -10.46 9.81
C ALA A 92 5.96 -11.85 9.67
N PHE A 93 6.06 -12.69 10.70
CA PHE A 93 5.44 -14.02 10.70
C PHE A 93 3.92 -13.95 10.53
N ILE A 94 3.24 -13.07 11.28
CA ILE A 94 1.78 -12.89 11.18
C ILE A 94 1.39 -12.38 9.80
N TYR A 95 2.08 -11.38 9.27
CA TYR A 95 1.79 -10.82 7.95
C TYR A 95 2.04 -11.82 6.82
N LEU A 96 3.11 -12.61 6.87
CA LEU A 96 3.37 -13.69 5.91
C LEU A 96 2.32 -14.80 6.01
N SER A 97 1.87 -15.14 7.22
CA SER A 97 0.78 -16.09 7.42
C SER A 97 -0.53 -15.57 6.82
N CYS A 98 -0.88 -14.30 7.09
CA CYS A 98 -2.04 -13.65 6.49
C CYS A 98 -1.92 -13.60 4.96
N TYR A 99 -0.73 -13.32 4.42
CA TYR A 99 -0.47 -13.34 2.98
C TYR A 99 -0.80 -14.70 2.34
N MET A 100 -0.39 -15.81 2.96
CA MET A 100 -0.72 -17.15 2.47
C MET A 100 -2.23 -17.40 2.49
N VAL A 101 -2.92 -16.93 3.52
CA VAL A 101 -4.39 -17.02 3.61
C VAL A 101 -5.06 -16.19 2.52
N MET A 102 -4.64 -14.93 2.34
CA MET A 102 -5.14 -14.06 1.27
C MET A 102 -4.96 -14.71 -0.10
N LYS A 103 -3.77 -15.23 -0.39
CA LYS A 103 -3.48 -15.94 -1.65
C LYS A 103 -4.40 -17.15 -1.84
N SER A 104 -4.59 -17.97 -0.81
CA SER A 104 -5.49 -19.13 -0.89
C SER A 104 -6.94 -18.73 -1.18
N ILE A 105 -7.45 -17.65 -0.55
CA ILE A 105 -8.79 -17.11 -0.81
C ILE A 105 -8.91 -16.67 -2.27
N LEU A 106 -7.95 -15.88 -2.76
CA LEU A 106 -7.97 -15.28 -4.09
C LEU A 106 -7.82 -16.31 -5.22
N GLU A 107 -7.02 -17.36 -5.02
CA GLU A 107 -6.87 -18.44 -6.00
C GLU A 107 -8.18 -19.19 -6.24
N GLY A 108 -9.04 -19.26 -5.23
CA GLY A 108 -10.33 -19.94 -5.27
C GLY A 108 -11.46 -19.20 -6.01
N VAL A 109 -11.24 -17.98 -6.52
CA VAL A 109 -12.29 -17.14 -7.13
C VAL A 109 -11.96 -16.60 -8.52
N ASN A 110 -12.94 -16.46 -9.40
CA ASN A 110 -12.73 -15.84 -10.72
C ASN A 110 -12.13 -14.43 -10.64
N GLN A 111 -11.28 -14.08 -11.62
CA GLN A 111 -10.62 -12.78 -11.68
C GLN A 111 -11.61 -11.61 -11.67
N SER A 112 -12.78 -11.78 -12.28
CA SER A 112 -13.81 -10.74 -12.29
C SER A 112 -14.32 -10.40 -10.89
N ILE A 113 -14.32 -11.35 -9.95
CA ILE A 113 -14.72 -11.11 -8.57
C ILE A 113 -13.69 -10.21 -7.88
N ILE A 114 -12.40 -10.51 -8.04
CA ILE A 114 -11.30 -9.69 -7.51
C ILE A 114 -11.40 -8.26 -8.04
N ASP A 115 -11.53 -8.10 -9.36
CA ASP A 115 -11.63 -6.79 -10.01
C ASP A 115 -12.87 -6.01 -9.51
N LYS A 116 -14.04 -6.66 -9.42
CA LYS A 116 -15.26 -6.04 -8.87
C LYS A 116 -15.12 -5.66 -7.40
N SER A 117 -14.50 -6.51 -6.57
CA SER A 117 -14.26 -6.23 -5.16
C SER A 117 -13.36 -5.01 -4.97
N ILE A 118 -12.30 -4.84 -5.77
CA ILE A 118 -11.46 -3.62 -5.76
C ILE A 118 -12.33 -2.39 -6.05
N GLY A 119 -13.19 -2.45 -7.07
CA GLY A 119 -14.08 -1.35 -7.42
C GLY A 119 -15.10 -1.01 -6.31
N TYR A 120 -15.79 -2.00 -5.74
CA TYR A 120 -16.78 -1.69 -4.68
C TYR A 120 -16.12 -1.25 -3.38
N VAL A 121 -15.04 -1.91 -2.96
CA VAL A 121 -14.30 -1.53 -1.75
C VAL A 121 -13.67 -0.15 -1.92
N GLY A 122 -13.15 0.18 -3.10
CA GLY A 122 -12.58 1.50 -3.36
C GLY A 122 -13.60 2.63 -3.22
N LEU A 123 -14.85 2.42 -3.67
CA LEU A 123 -15.94 3.38 -3.49
C LEU A 123 -16.23 3.56 -2.00
N ILE A 124 -16.43 2.45 -1.27
CA ILE A 124 -16.72 2.48 0.17
C ILE A 124 -15.59 3.14 0.95
N PHE A 125 -14.35 2.76 0.70
CA PHE A 125 -13.16 3.29 1.36
C PHE A 125 -13.06 4.81 1.22
N ASN A 126 -13.17 5.32 -0.01
CA ASN A 126 -13.04 6.75 -0.28
C ASN A 126 -14.25 7.54 0.26
N THR A 127 -15.47 7.03 0.09
CA THR A 127 -16.67 7.69 0.62
C THR A 127 -16.67 7.74 2.14
N ALA A 128 -16.41 6.62 2.82
CA ALA A 128 -16.33 6.57 4.28
C ALA A 128 -15.21 7.48 4.81
N SER A 129 -14.05 7.48 4.14
CA SER A 129 -12.93 8.35 4.52
C SER A 129 -13.24 9.83 4.38
N LEU A 130 -13.92 10.22 3.30
CA LEU A 130 -14.36 11.61 3.11
C LEU A 130 -15.40 12.02 4.15
N LEU A 131 -16.36 11.13 4.47
CA LEU A 131 -17.35 11.39 5.52
C LEU A 131 -16.69 11.55 6.90
N LEU A 132 -15.77 10.67 7.25
CA LEU A 132 -15.01 10.75 8.51
C LEU A 132 -14.15 12.00 8.58
N TYR A 133 -13.58 12.44 7.46
CA TYR A 133 -12.85 13.70 7.38
C TYR A 133 -13.76 14.90 7.64
N VAL A 134 -14.93 14.96 7.00
CA VAL A 134 -15.91 16.05 7.22
C VAL A 134 -16.44 16.06 8.67
N ILE A 135 -16.71 14.87 9.25
CA ILE A 135 -17.08 14.75 10.67
C ILE A 135 -15.93 15.25 11.56
N GLY A 136 -14.68 14.88 11.24
CA GLY A 136 -13.48 15.35 11.92
C GLY A 136 -13.36 16.88 11.89
N LEU A 137 -13.51 17.51 10.72
CA LEU A 137 -13.50 18.97 10.56
C LEU A 137 -14.56 19.65 11.43
N LYS A 138 -15.77 19.09 11.46
CA LYS A 138 -16.85 19.61 12.30
C LYS A 138 -16.57 19.42 13.80
N SER A 139 -15.93 18.32 14.19
CA SER A 139 -15.61 18.04 15.60
C SER A 139 -14.58 18.99 16.21
N VAL A 140 -13.81 19.68 15.37
CA VAL A 140 -12.82 20.68 15.78
C VAL A 140 -13.27 22.11 15.45
N ASP A 141 -14.55 22.31 15.10
CA ASP A 141 -15.13 23.60 14.69
C ASP A 141 -14.31 24.36 13.63
N TYR A 142 -13.65 23.62 12.73
CA TYR A 142 -12.75 24.16 11.69
C TYR A 142 -11.59 25.00 12.24
N PHE A 143 -11.23 24.81 13.51
CA PHE A 143 -10.08 25.44 14.14
C PHE A 143 -8.83 24.58 13.92
N PHE A 144 -7.85 25.14 13.21
CA PHE A 144 -6.64 24.42 12.83
C PHE A 144 -5.38 24.95 13.50
N ASP A 145 -5.42 26.09 14.18
CA ASP A 145 -4.24 26.57 14.91
C ASP A 145 -4.05 25.73 16.18
N THR A 146 -3.01 24.91 16.19
CA THR A 146 -2.78 23.90 17.23
C THR A 146 -1.47 24.13 17.97
N GLU A 147 -0.83 25.28 17.77
CA GLU A 147 0.48 25.61 18.36
C GLU A 147 1.53 24.49 18.11
N GLY A 148 1.42 23.79 16.98
CA GLY A 148 2.29 22.67 16.61
C GLY A 148 1.89 21.29 17.16
N ILE A 149 0.84 21.19 17.98
CA ILE A 149 0.35 19.91 18.50
C ILE A 149 -0.46 19.17 17.42
N ARG A 150 -0.05 17.94 17.10
CA ARG A 150 -0.81 17.10 16.19
C ARG A 150 -2.10 16.61 16.84
N ILE A 151 -3.24 16.92 16.21
CA ILE A 151 -4.57 16.46 16.65
C ILE A 151 -5.10 15.47 15.62
N SER A 152 -5.64 14.33 16.05
CA SER A 152 -6.32 13.38 15.17
C SER A 152 -7.71 13.07 15.71
N GLN A 153 -8.73 13.34 14.90
CA GLN A 153 -10.14 13.15 15.23
C GLN A 153 -10.89 12.54 14.05
N PHE A 154 -11.51 11.38 14.26
CA PHE A 154 -12.19 10.61 13.20
C PHE A 154 -11.27 10.38 11.98
N GLY A 155 -11.59 10.98 10.83
CA GLY A 155 -10.79 10.90 9.60
C GLY A 155 -9.94 12.13 9.31
N LEU A 156 -9.81 13.04 10.28
CA LEU A 156 -9.02 14.27 10.21
C LEU A 156 -7.74 14.13 11.04
N MET A 157 -6.64 14.60 10.48
CA MET A 157 -5.42 14.95 11.19
C MET A 157 -5.13 16.43 11.00
N ILE A 158 -4.96 17.20 12.06
CA ILE A 158 -4.38 18.54 12.01
C ILE A 158 -2.89 18.37 12.30
N ASP A 159 -2.07 18.82 11.36
CA ASP A 159 -0.62 18.71 11.41
C ASP A 159 -0.05 20.00 10.83
N ARG A 160 0.80 20.70 11.59
CA ARG A 160 1.37 22.01 11.20
C ARG A 160 0.30 23.05 10.85
N ASN A 161 -0.76 23.10 11.65
CA ASN A 161 -1.86 24.06 11.54
C ASN A 161 -2.74 23.97 10.29
N TYR A 162 -2.75 22.83 9.59
CA TYR A 162 -3.70 22.59 8.50
C TYR A 162 -4.32 21.20 8.55
N PRO A 163 -5.56 21.06 8.04
CA PRO A 163 -6.29 19.81 8.07
C PRO A 163 -5.84 18.87 6.95
N ARG A 164 -5.65 17.60 7.30
CA ARG A 164 -5.22 16.52 6.42
C ARG A 164 -6.16 15.34 6.53
N LEU A 165 -6.60 14.81 5.40
CA LEU A 165 -7.42 13.61 5.36
C LEU A 165 -6.58 12.38 5.68
N ILE A 166 -7.00 11.64 6.72
CA ILE A 166 -6.49 10.30 7.07
C ILE A 166 -7.56 9.22 6.92
N GLY A 167 -8.84 9.59 6.97
CA GLY A 167 -9.97 8.72 6.67
C GLY A 167 -10.04 7.49 7.60
N LEU A 168 -10.08 6.29 6.99
CA LEU A 168 -10.08 5.01 7.70
C LEU A 168 -8.66 4.55 8.13
N LEU A 169 -7.63 5.37 7.90
CA LEU A 169 -6.23 5.11 8.25
C LEU A 169 -5.72 6.14 9.27
N GLN A 170 -4.44 6.01 9.65
CA GLN A 170 -3.80 6.82 10.71
C GLN A 170 -2.90 7.94 10.18
N ASP A 171 -2.52 7.89 8.91
CA ASP A 171 -1.55 8.81 8.32
C ASP A 171 -1.93 9.15 6.88
N PRO A 172 -1.76 10.42 6.46
CA PRO A 172 -2.14 10.88 5.13
C PRO A 172 -1.29 10.25 4.01
N ASN A 173 -0.03 9.89 4.25
CA ASN A 173 0.82 9.22 3.27
C ASN A 173 0.43 7.74 3.14
N PHE A 174 0.13 7.06 4.25
CA PHE A 174 -0.47 5.72 4.19
C PHE A 174 -1.82 5.74 3.47
N PHE A 175 -2.62 6.80 3.62
CA PHE A 175 -3.86 6.96 2.86
C PHE A 175 -3.63 6.93 1.36
N VAL A 176 -2.72 7.76 0.84
CA VAL A 176 -2.42 7.77 -0.60
C VAL A 176 -1.82 6.43 -1.06
N PHE A 177 -0.99 5.80 -0.23
CA PHE A 177 -0.43 4.47 -0.51
C PHE A 177 -1.54 3.42 -0.71
N TYR A 178 -2.53 3.37 0.19
CA TYR A 178 -3.69 2.48 0.05
C TYR A 178 -4.57 2.87 -1.13
N ASN A 179 -4.80 4.17 -1.33
CA ASN A 179 -5.69 4.62 -2.39
C ASN A 179 -5.11 4.41 -3.79
N THR A 180 -3.82 4.11 -3.91
CA THR A 180 -3.13 3.88 -5.19
C THR A 180 -3.71 2.69 -5.96
N VAL A 181 -4.15 1.61 -5.28
CA VAL A 181 -4.80 0.47 -5.97
C VAL A 181 -6.16 0.86 -6.55
N PHE A 182 -6.95 1.64 -5.80
CA PHE A 182 -8.27 2.08 -6.24
C PHE A 182 -8.17 3.13 -7.35
N PHE A 183 -7.28 4.11 -7.19
CA PHE A 183 -6.99 5.12 -8.20
C PHE A 183 -6.58 4.47 -9.54
N ALA A 184 -5.59 3.57 -9.52
CA ALA A 184 -5.15 2.86 -10.72
C ALA A 184 -6.27 2.01 -11.34
N TYR A 185 -7.10 1.37 -10.52
CA TYR A 185 -8.27 0.62 -10.97
C TYR A 185 -9.25 1.49 -11.74
N TYR A 186 -9.70 2.62 -11.17
CA TYR A 186 -10.67 3.49 -11.84
C TYR A 186 -10.08 4.21 -13.06
N LEU A 187 -8.80 4.59 -13.00
CA LEU A 187 -8.07 5.19 -14.10
C LEU A 187 -8.07 4.28 -15.34
N CYS A 188 -7.79 2.99 -15.13
CA CYS A 188 -7.75 2.00 -16.20
C CYS A 188 -9.15 1.51 -16.62
N ASN A 189 -10.15 1.61 -15.74
CA ASN A 189 -11.51 1.11 -15.96
C ASN A 189 -12.55 2.25 -16.05
N SER A 190 -12.28 3.28 -16.85
CA SER A 190 -13.09 4.51 -16.91
C SER A 190 -14.52 4.37 -17.51
N LYS A 191 -14.99 3.14 -17.79
CA LYS A 191 -16.33 2.88 -18.33
C LYS A 191 -17.35 2.83 -17.19
N GLY A 192 -18.52 3.43 -17.40
CA GLY A 192 -19.59 3.49 -16.40
C GLY A 192 -19.49 4.67 -15.43
N TRP A 193 -20.62 5.08 -14.87
CA TRP A 193 -20.70 6.25 -13.98
C TRP A 193 -20.06 5.98 -12.61
N LEU A 194 -20.20 4.76 -12.07
CA LEU A 194 -19.59 4.36 -10.80
C LEU A 194 -18.07 4.49 -10.80
N ASN A 195 -17.40 4.05 -11.88
CA ASN A 195 -15.94 4.15 -11.97
C ASN A 195 -15.47 5.60 -12.15
N LYS A 196 -16.27 6.46 -12.82
CA LYS A 196 -15.98 7.90 -12.88
C LYS A 196 -16.11 8.56 -11.51
N ALA A 197 -17.18 8.25 -10.77
CA ALA A 197 -17.37 8.72 -9.41
C ALA A 197 -16.22 8.23 -8.50
N GLY A 198 -15.84 6.96 -8.60
CA GLY A 198 -14.70 6.39 -7.88
C GLY A 198 -13.38 7.10 -8.19
N LEU A 199 -13.10 7.42 -9.46
CA LEU A 199 -11.90 8.17 -9.84
C LEU A 199 -11.90 9.58 -9.23
N ILE A 200 -13.02 10.30 -9.30
CA ILE A 200 -13.16 11.64 -8.71
C ILE A 200 -12.95 11.56 -7.20
N LEU A 201 -13.58 10.59 -6.52
CA LEU A 201 -13.40 10.37 -5.09
C LEU A 201 -11.94 10.09 -4.71
N CYS A 202 -11.22 9.27 -5.49
CA CYS A 202 -9.80 9.01 -5.25
C CYS A 202 -8.95 10.28 -5.40
N ILE A 203 -9.20 11.07 -6.45
CA ILE A 203 -8.49 12.32 -6.69
C ILE A 203 -8.75 13.30 -5.54
N THR A 204 -10.02 13.52 -5.20
CA THR A 204 -10.42 14.44 -4.14
C THR A 204 -9.81 14.06 -2.79
N THR A 205 -9.96 12.80 -2.37
CA THR A 205 -9.44 12.35 -1.07
C THR A 205 -7.92 12.40 -1.02
N ASN A 206 -7.21 12.03 -2.10
CA ASN A 206 -5.76 12.14 -2.14
C ASN A 206 -5.28 13.60 -2.09
N ILE A 207 -5.96 14.54 -2.74
CA ILE A 207 -5.64 15.98 -2.63
C ILE A 207 -5.81 16.46 -1.19
N LEU A 208 -6.90 16.10 -0.54
CA LEU A 208 -7.19 16.49 0.85
C LEU A 208 -6.20 15.90 1.87
N THR A 209 -5.38 14.91 1.51
CA THR A 209 -4.29 14.42 2.38
C THR A 209 -3.12 15.40 2.48
N PHE A 210 -2.98 16.29 1.50
CA PHE A 210 -1.81 17.14 1.28
C PHE A 210 -0.47 16.38 1.26
N SER A 211 -0.47 15.08 0.93
CA SER A 211 0.75 14.26 0.80
C SER A 211 1.49 14.58 -0.52
N ARG A 212 2.47 15.48 -0.47
CA ARG A 212 3.25 15.93 -1.65
C ARG A 212 3.85 14.75 -2.44
N GLY A 213 4.52 13.83 -1.75
CA GLY A 213 5.12 12.64 -2.38
C GLY A 213 4.07 11.71 -3.00
N GLY A 214 2.96 11.48 -2.30
CA GLY A 214 1.84 10.69 -2.82
C GLY A 214 1.21 11.31 -4.07
N LEU A 215 0.95 12.62 -4.04
CA LEU A 215 0.37 13.38 -5.15
C LEU A 215 1.30 13.43 -6.37
N LEU A 216 2.61 13.59 -6.16
CA LEU A 216 3.60 13.54 -7.23
C LEU A 216 3.57 12.17 -7.93
N VAL A 217 3.57 11.08 -7.16
CA VAL A 217 3.50 9.73 -7.75
C VAL A 217 2.19 9.51 -8.50
N MET A 218 1.05 9.98 -7.96
CA MET A 218 -0.22 9.92 -8.70
C MET A 218 -0.16 10.64 -10.04
N LEU A 219 0.44 11.82 -10.08
CA LEU A 219 0.64 12.58 -11.32
C LEU A 219 1.51 11.79 -12.31
N VAL A 220 2.60 11.20 -11.84
CA VAL A 220 3.45 10.32 -12.66
C VAL A 220 2.65 9.15 -13.22
N LEU A 221 1.85 8.45 -12.41
CA LEU A 221 1.00 7.35 -12.88
C LEU A 221 -0.02 7.80 -13.93
N PHE A 222 -0.63 8.97 -13.72
CA PHE A 222 -1.58 9.55 -14.67
C PHE A 222 -0.92 9.84 -16.03
N VAL A 223 0.27 10.44 -16.01
CA VAL A 223 1.06 10.73 -17.22
C VAL A 223 1.48 9.44 -17.92
N LEU A 224 2.06 8.49 -17.19
CA LEU A 224 2.49 7.19 -17.74
C LEU A 224 1.32 6.42 -18.36
N TYR A 225 0.15 6.41 -17.71
CA TYR A 225 -1.05 5.78 -18.28
C TYR A 225 -1.48 6.40 -19.61
N GLY A 226 -1.45 7.74 -19.70
CA GLY A 226 -1.77 8.47 -20.91
C GLY A 226 -0.81 8.18 -22.06
N MET A 227 0.50 8.11 -21.77
CA MET A 227 1.54 7.79 -22.74
C MET A 227 1.43 6.35 -23.29
N ILE A 228 1.08 5.38 -22.44
CA ILE A 228 1.05 3.96 -22.84
C ILE A 228 -0.23 3.58 -23.57
N ASN A 229 -1.39 4.11 -23.14
CA ASN A 229 -2.68 3.56 -23.58
C ASN A 229 -3.46 4.47 -24.55
N HIS A 230 -3.61 5.78 -24.29
CA HIS A 230 -4.48 6.64 -25.12
C HIS A 230 -4.17 8.16 -24.97
N PRO A 231 -3.28 8.76 -25.78
CA PRO A 231 -2.89 10.17 -25.63
C PRO A 231 -4.04 11.17 -25.83
N PHE A 232 -5.03 10.91 -26.70
CA PHE A 232 -6.16 11.82 -26.94
C PHE A 232 -7.28 11.73 -25.88
N LYS A 233 -7.40 10.59 -25.19
CA LYS A 233 -8.33 10.42 -24.05
C LYS A 233 -7.81 11.16 -22.81
N GLN A 234 -6.50 11.41 -22.78
CA GLN A 234 -5.78 12.14 -21.74
C GLN A 234 -6.31 13.57 -21.59
N LEU A 235 -6.57 14.30 -22.67
CA LEU A 235 -7.06 15.69 -22.60
C LEU A 235 -8.40 15.83 -21.86
N LYS A 236 -9.38 14.96 -22.17
CA LYS A 236 -10.70 14.95 -21.50
C LYS A 236 -10.58 14.56 -20.02
N MET A 237 -9.66 13.65 -19.72
CA MET A 237 -9.42 13.19 -18.35
C MET A 237 -8.70 14.27 -17.53
N THR A 238 -7.69 14.94 -18.12
CA THR A 238 -6.98 16.08 -17.53
C THR A 238 -7.95 17.23 -17.25
N MET A 239 -8.87 17.54 -18.16
CA MET A 239 -9.95 18.51 -17.89
C MET A 239 -10.82 18.09 -16.71
N GLY A 240 -11.14 16.79 -16.59
CA GLY A 240 -11.89 16.26 -15.45
C GLY A 240 -11.11 16.36 -14.13
N VAL A 241 -9.80 16.10 -14.14
CA VAL A 241 -8.92 16.30 -12.97
C VAL A 241 -8.89 17.76 -12.58
N ILE A 242 -8.63 18.67 -13.54
CA ILE A 242 -8.63 20.12 -13.31
C ILE A 242 -9.97 20.56 -12.72
N LEU A 243 -11.08 20.15 -13.31
CA LEU A 243 -12.41 20.50 -12.80
C LEU A 243 -12.64 19.95 -11.38
N SER A 244 -12.19 18.72 -11.09
CA SER A 244 -12.32 18.11 -9.76
C SER A 244 -11.44 18.82 -8.73
N VAL A 245 -10.22 19.19 -9.10
CA VAL A 245 -9.30 19.99 -8.27
C VAL A 245 -9.92 21.36 -8.01
N THR A 246 -10.37 22.07 -9.05
CA THR A 246 -11.02 23.38 -8.94
C THR A 246 -12.27 23.30 -8.06
N PHE A 247 -13.09 22.27 -8.22
CA PHE A 247 -14.26 22.05 -7.38
C PHE A 247 -13.88 21.76 -5.93
N ALA A 248 -12.86 20.92 -5.69
CA ALA A 248 -12.34 20.67 -4.35
C ALA A 248 -11.78 21.94 -3.69
N CYS A 249 -11.02 22.75 -4.43
CA CYS A 249 -10.52 24.05 -3.97
C CYS A 249 -11.66 25.02 -3.66
N TYR A 250 -12.69 25.08 -4.52
CA TYR A 250 -13.88 25.90 -4.29
C TYR A 250 -14.59 25.49 -2.99
N ILE A 251 -14.81 24.19 -2.77
CA ILE A 251 -15.42 23.67 -1.54
C ILE A 251 -14.53 24.00 -0.33
N ALA A 252 -13.22 23.79 -0.45
CA ALA A 252 -12.27 24.09 0.62
C ALA A 252 -12.29 25.56 1.05
N ILE A 253 -12.27 26.49 0.08
CA ILE A 253 -12.24 27.93 0.36
C ILE A 253 -13.61 28.42 0.84
N VAL A 254 -14.68 28.11 0.11
CA VAL A 254 -15.99 28.73 0.32
C VAL A 254 -16.75 28.09 1.47
N TYR A 255 -16.70 26.76 1.60
CA TYR A 255 -17.50 26.03 2.58
C TYR A 255 -16.68 25.59 3.79
N LEU A 256 -15.44 25.14 3.60
CA LEU A 256 -14.59 24.69 4.71
C LEU A 256 -13.77 25.83 5.34
N ARG A 257 -13.83 27.05 4.76
CA ARG A 257 -13.10 28.25 5.19
C ARG A 257 -11.59 28.02 5.34
N PHE A 258 -11.03 27.15 4.50
CA PHE A 258 -9.59 26.93 4.49
C PHE A 258 -8.91 28.18 3.97
N ASP A 259 -7.96 28.70 4.74
CA ASP A 259 -7.03 29.69 4.25
C ASP A 259 -5.97 28.99 3.39
N LEU A 260 -6.32 28.77 2.11
CA LEU A 260 -5.47 28.05 1.19
C LEU A 260 -4.12 28.77 0.97
N LEU A 261 -4.09 30.10 1.10
CA LEU A 261 -2.86 30.88 0.95
C LEU A 261 -1.90 30.62 2.11
N SER A 262 -2.37 30.66 3.36
CA SER A 262 -1.51 30.33 4.51
C SER A 262 -1.09 28.86 4.53
N ILE A 263 -1.94 27.94 4.09
CA ILE A 263 -1.54 26.54 3.90
C ILE A 263 -0.43 26.44 2.87
N LEU A 264 -0.57 27.07 1.70
CA LEU A 264 0.47 27.06 0.66
C LEU A 264 1.77 27.70 1.15
N GLU A 265 1.68 28.84 1.83
CA GLU A 265 2.82 29.55 2.40
C GLU A 265 3.54 28.71 3.46
N SER A 266 2.80 28.12 4.41
CA SER A 266 3.34 27.19 5.41
C SER A 266 4.07 26.02 4.73
N ARG A 267 3.48 25.43 3.69
CA ARG A 267 4.09 24.31 2.94
C ARG A 267 5.33 24.71 2.15
N MET A 268 5.41 25.96 1.69
CA MET A 268 6.59 26.52 1.03
C MET A 268 7.70 26.82 2.05
N ASN A 269 7.37 27.45 3.18
CA ASN A 269 8.32 27.76 4.26
C ASN A 269 8.90 26.50 4.92
N ASP A 270 8.08 25.46 5.08
CA ASP A 270 8.55 24.14 5.48
C ASP A 270 9.61 23.62 4.49
N PHE A 271 9.32 23.70 3.18
CA PHE A 271 10.21 23.16 2.16
C PHE A 271 11.60 23.84 2.16
N THR A 272 11.64 25.15 2.40
CA THR A 272 12.89 25.92 2.42
C THR A 272 13.70 25.75 3.70
N SER A 273 13.09 25.37 4.82
CA SER A 273 13.75 25.28 6.13
C SER A 273 14.35 23.89 6.45
N ASP A 274 13.65 22.79 6.14
CA ASP A 274 14.09 21.42 6.51
C ASP A 274 13.90 20.36 5.40
N GLY A 275 13.70 20.80 4.14
CA GLY A 275 13.23 19.93 3.04
C GLY A 275 11.73 19.58 3.13
N GLY A 276 11.04 20.19 4.09
CA GLY A 276 9.60 20.20 4.31
C GLY A 276 9.03 19.11 5.21
N SER A 277 9.86 18.35 5.95
CA SER A 277 9.39 17.25 6.82
C SER A 277 10.43 16.68 7.80
N GLY A 278 11.60 17.28 7.96
CA GLY A 278 12.73 16.72 8.72
C GLY A 278 13.42 15.51 8.06
N ARG A 279 12.98 15.10 6.86
CA ARG A 279 13.44 13.88 6.20
C ARG A 279 14.90 13.91 5.78
N ILE A 280 15.43 15.06 5.38
CA ILE A 280 16.84 15.16 4.96
C ILE A 280 17.76 14.77 6.11
N GLU A 281 17.44 15.23 7.32
CA GLU A 281 18.17 14.87 8.54
C GLU A 281 18.03 13.39 8.86
N LEU A 282 16.80 12.85 8.86
CA LEU A 282 16.55 11.43 9.12
C LEU A 282 17.25 10.52 8.09
N TRP A 283 17.34 10.94 6.83
CA TRP A 283 18.08 10.23 5.79
C TRP A 283 19.60 10.28 6.01
N GLY A 284 20.11 11.42 6.50
CA GLY A 284 21.50 11.56 6.94
C GLY A 284 21.83 10.59 8.08
N ARG A 285 20.99 10.53 9.11
CA ARG A 285 21.14 9.62 10.25
C ARG A 285 21.05 8.14 9.81
N ALA A 286 20.10 7.79 8.95
CA ALA A 286 19.99 6.44 8.40
C ALA A 286 21.25 6.05 7.60
N TRP A 287 21.80 7.00 6.85
CA TRP A 287 23.05 6.80 6.12
C TRP A 287 24.24 6.59 7.06
N GLU A 288 24.34 7.35 8.15
CA GLU A 288 25.37 7.20 9.17
C GLU A 288 25.31 5.84 9.89
N TYR A 289 24.11 5.39 10.27
CA TYR A 289 23.92 4.06 10.83
C TYR A 289 24.37 2.96 9.87
N PHE A 290 24.06 3.11 8.57
CA PHE A 290 24.52 2.20 7.53
C PHE A 290 26.05 2.21 7.38
N THR A 291 26.69 3.37 7.29
CA THR A 291 28.15 3.44 7.06
C THR A 291 28.95 2.87 8.23
N THR A 292 28.38 2.90 9.43
CA THR A 292 28.93 2.28 10.63
C THR A 292 28.67 0.75 10.67
N HIS A 293 27.50 0.30 10.22
CA HIS A 293 27.08 -1.11 10.28
C HIS A 293 26.76 -1.69 8.87
N LYS A 294 27.76 -1.73 7.99
CA LYS A 294 27.56 -1.94 6.54
C LYS A 294 26.90 -3.26 6.13
N ILE A 295 27.21 -4.37 6.81
CA ILE A 295 26.80 -5.70 6.31
C ILE A 295 25.40 -6.09 6.80
N VAL A 296 25.19 -6.04 8.11
CA VAL A 296 23.94 -6.48 8.76
C VAL A 296 23.12 -5.34 9.36
N GLY A 297 23.58 -4.09 9.25
CA GLY A 297 22.87 -2.92 9.82
C GLY A 297 22.85 -2.91 11.35
N ILE A 298 22.09 -1.97 11.89
CA ILE A 298 21.85 -1.82 13.35
C ILE A 298 20.83 -2.83 13.92
N GLY A 299 20.33 -3.73 13.07
CA GLY A 299 19.34 -4.74 13.40
C GLY A 299 17.91 -4.31 13.04
N ALA A 300 17.07 -5.30 12.70
CA ALA A 300 15.73 -5.05 12.21
C ALA A 300 14.88 -4.23 13.20
N PHE A 301 14.22 -3.20 12.65
CA PHE A 301 13.27 -2.34 13.35
C PHE A 301 13.88 -1.62 14.57
N ASN A 302 15.12 -1.14 14.42
CA ASN A 302 15.86 -0.42 15.46
C ASN A 302 16.07 1.06 15.14
N PHE A 303 15.78 1.54 13.92
CA PHE A 303 16.08 2.93 13.54
C PHE A 303 15.47 3.93 14.53
N ALA A 304 14.18 3.79 14.84
CA ALA A 304 13.48 4.72 15.73
C ALA A 304 14.05 4.73 17.15
N GLU A 305 14.51 3.59 17.66
CA GLU A 305 15.11 3.47 19.00
C GLU A 305 16.50 4.15 19.05
N TYR A 306 17.33 3.93 18.02
CA TYR A 306 18.61 4.63 17.87
C TYR A 306 18.40 6.13 17.75
N ASN A 307 17.47 6.55 16.89
CA ASN A 307 17.14 7.96 16.68
C ASN A 307 16.64 8.64 17.96
N SER A 308 15.83 7.92 18.75
CA SER A 308 15.33 8.38 20.05
C SER A 308 16.47 8.57 21.05
N PHE A 309 17.36 7.59 21.15
CA PHE A 309 18.46 7.60 22.10
C PHE A 309 19.50 8.68 21.77
N GLU A 310 19.88 8.82 20.50
CA GLU A 310 20.96 9.73 20.08
C GLU A 310 20.49 11.18 19.89
N TYR A 311 19.25 11.37 19.44
CA TYR A 311 18.74 12.69 19.03
C TYR A 311 17.46 13.12 19.75
N GLY A 312 16.90 12.29 20.63
CA GLY A 312 15.62 12.59 21.30
C GLY A 312 14.41 12.58 20.36
N ASP A 313 14.52 11.92 19.22
CA ASP A 313 13.54 11.96 18.12
C ASP A 313 13.00 10.56 17.79
N ASN A 314 11.68 10.40 17.84
CA ASN A 314 11.00 9.11 17.60
C ASN A 314 10.48 8.95 16.16
N LEU A 315 10.87 9.84 15.24
CA LEU A 315 10.44 9.77 13.84
C LEU A 315 11.12 8.61 13.09
N SER A 316 10.40 8.06 12.10
CA SER A 316 10.92 7.06 11.16
C SER A 316 11.62 7.72 9.98
N VAL A 317 12.47 6.99 9.26
CA VAL A 317 13.23 7.50 8.10
C VAL A 317 12.33 8.08 6.99
N HIS A 318 11.09 7.62 6.89
CA HIS A 318 10.16 7.94 5.80
C HIS A 318 10.76 7.63 4.41
N ASN A 319 11.54 6.56 4.33
CA ASN A 319 12.08 6.01 3.09
C ASN A 319 12.42 4.54 3.34
N THR A 320 11.61 3.64 2.77
CA THR A 320 11.72 2.19 3.00
C THR A 320 13.10 1.65 2.62
N PHE A 321 13.74 2.20 1.57
CA PHE A 321 15.05 1.74 1.12
C PHE A 321 16.14 2.11 2.13
N LEU A 322 16.07 3.32 2.70
CA LEU A 322 17.01 3.76 3.73
C LEU A 322 16.75 3.10 5.09
N ASP A 323 15.49 2.85 5.45
CA ASP A 323 15.15 2.01 6.63
C ASP A 323 15.84 0.65 6.52
N ILE A 324 15.60 -0.06 5.42
CA ILE A 324 16.17 -1.40 5.22
C ILE A 324 17.69 -1.34 5.16
N LEU A 325 18.26 -0.34 4.47
CA LEU A 325 19.72 -0.19 4.36
C LEU A 325 20.37 0.05 5.72
N SER A 326 19.79 0.92 6.56
CA SER A 326 20.32 1.22 7.90
C SER A 326 20.15 0.04 8.87
N GLU A 327 18.99 -0.61 8.86
CA GLU A 327 18.63 -1.67 9.82
C GLU A 327 19.13 -3.06 9.44
N SER A 328 19.42 -3.31 8.16
CA SER A 328 19.83 -4.64 7.67
C SER A 328 21.04 -4.65 6.74
N GLY A 329 21.65 -3.48 6.50
CA GLY A 329 22.88 -3.33 5.74
C GLY A 329 22.74 -3.76 4.27
N LEU A 330 23.89 -4.02 3.65
CA LEU A 330 23.99 -4.52 2.28
C LEU A 330 23.29 -5.88 2.11
N LEU A 331 23.26 -6.69 3.16
CA LEU A 331 22.63 -8.01 3.10
C LEU A 331 21.12 -7.90 2.93
N GLY A 332 20.43 -7.14 3.78
CA GLY A 332 18.98 -7.02 3.69
C GLY A 332 18.50 -6.19 2.51
N ILE A 333 19.20 -5.10 2.16
CA ILE A 333 18.83 -4.29 0.97
C ILE A 333 18.99 -5.10 -0.32
N PHE A 334 19.99 -6.01 -0.41
CA PHE A 334 20.16 -6.88 -1.57
C PHE A 334 18.93 -7.79 -1.77
N PHE A 335 18.47 -8.48 -0.73
CA PHE A 335 17.30 -9.35 -0.83
C PHE A 335 16.01 -8.56 -1.07
N TYR A 336 15.89 -7.36 -0.50
CA TYR A 336 14.75 -6.48 -0.76
C TYR A 336 14.70 -6.02 -2.22
N LEU A 337 15.82 -5.55 -2.76
CA LEU A 337 15.91 -5.15 -4.16
C LEU A 337 15.70 -6.34 -5.09
N LEU A 338 16.25 -7.52 -4.78
CA LEU A 338 15.99 -8.75 -5.54
C LEU A 338 14.49 -9.07 -5.56
N PHE A 339 13.81 -8.98 -4.41
CA PHE A 339 12.37 -9.14 -4.32
C PHE A 339 11.63 -8.17 -5.24
N LEU A 340 11.90 -6.86 -5.16
CA LEU A 340 11.23 -5.86 -6.00
C LEU A 340 11.55 -6.02 -7.49
N LEU A 341 12.80 -6.33 -7.83
CA LEU A 341 13.22 -6.60 -9.20
C LEU A 341 12.49 -7.81 -9.78
N LEU A 342 12.29 -8.87 -9.00
CA LEU A 342 11.54 -10.05 -9.43
C LEU A 342 10.04 -9.76 -9.61
N VAL A 343 9.46 -8.89 -8.77
CA VAL A 343 8.10 -8.39 -8.99
C VAL A 343 8.01 -7.68 -10.35
N VAL A 344 8.88 -6.70 -10.60
CA VAL A 344 8.88 -5.92 -11.85
C VAL A 344 9.17 -6.80 -13.08
N TYR A 345 10.11 -7.74 -12.95
CA TYR A 345 10.45 -8.71 -13.99
C TYR A 345 9.23 -9.56 -14.37
N GLN A 346 8.54 -10.14 -13.38
CA GLN A 346 7.37 -10.98 -13.65
C GLN A 346 6.17 -10.18 -14.17
N LEU A 347 6.00 -8.93 -13.75
CA LEU A 347 5.03 -7.99 -14.32
C LEU A 347 5.25 -7.76 -15.82
N TYR A 348 6.51 -7.53 -16.20
CA TYR A 348 6.88 -7.29 -17.59
C TYR A 348 6.73 -8.55 -18.44
N GLN A 349 7.33 -9.66 -18.01
CA GLN A 349 7.32 -10.94 -18.74
C GLN A 349 5.91 -11.48 -18.98
N SER A 350 5.01 -11.32 -18.01
CA SER A 350 3.62 -11.79 -18.11
C SER A 350 2.70 -10.77 -18.79
N LYS A 351 3.27 -9.70 -19.36
CA LYS A 351 2.57 -8.63 -20.08
C LYS A 351 1.39 -8.03 -19.29
N ILE A 352 1.56 -7.87 -17.98
CA ILE A 352 0.53 -7.34 -17.08
C ILE A 352 0.07 -5.95 -17.51
N HIS A 353 0.99 -5.11 -17.97
CA HIS A 353 0.69 -3.79 -18.51
C HIS A 353 -0.35 -3.79 -19.65
N LYS A 354 -0.48 -4.90 -20.41
CA LYS A 354 -1.48 -5.04 -21.49
C LYS A 354 -2.81 -5.61 -21.00
N HIS A 355 -2.75 -6.64 -20.15
CA HIS A 355 -3.92 -7.42 -19.77
C HIS A 355 -4.61 -6.93 -18.49
N LYS A 356 -3.83 -6.37 -17.55
CA LYS A 356 -4.27 -5.83 -16.26
C LYS A 356 -3.49 -4.53 -15.95
N PRO A 357 -3.65 -3.47 -16.77
CA PRO A 357 -2.88 -2.24 -16.62
C PRO A 357 -2.99 -1.63 -15.22
N TYR A 358 -4.16 -1.73 -14.56
CA TYR A 358 -4.31 -1.18 -13.20
C TYR A 358 -3.31 -1.78 -12.23
N LEU A 359 -3.10 -3.11 -12.26
CA LEU A 359 -2.21 -3.82 -11.35
C LEU A 359 -0.75 -3.42 -11.59
N PHE A 360 -0.38 -3.22 -12.85
CA PHE A 360 0.93 -2.69 -13.23
C PHE A 360 1.14 -1.29 -12.65
N PHE A 361 0.22 -0.35 -12.87
CA PHE A 361 0.34 1.01 -12.34
C PHE A 361 0.30 1.04 -10.80
N THR A 362 -0.50 0.18 -10.15
CA THR A 362 -0.52 0.07 -8.69
C THR A 362 0.85 -0.29 -8.14
N ILE A 363 1.50 -1.32 -8.68
CA ILE A 363 2.79 -1.78 -8.16
C ILE A 363 3.89 -0.76 -8.42
N ILE A 364 3.97 -0.20 -9.63
CA ILE A 364 4.93 0.87 -9.93
C ILE A 364 4.71 2.07 -9.01
N GLY A 365 3.45 2.47 -8.78
CA GLY A 365 3.09 3.55 -7.88
C GLY A 365 3.53 3.31 -6.44
N MET A 366 3.20 2.14 -5.89
CA MET A 366 3.57 1.77 -4.53
C MET A 366 5.10 1.69 -4.35
N VAL A 367 5.84 1.16 -5.34
CA VAL A 367 7.31 1.13 -5.31
C VAL A 367 7.90 2.53 -5.32
N LEU A 368 7.36 3.45 -6.14
CA LEU A 368 7.81 4.85 -6.13
C LEU A 368 7.49 5.54 -4.80
N GLN A 369 6.32 5.27 -4.20
CA GLN A 369 5.92 5.84 -2.92
C GLN A 369 6.79 5.35 -1.75
N MET A 370 7.35 4.14 -1.82
CA MET A 370 8.30 3.61 -0.82
C MET A 370 9.59 4.45 -0.71
N GLY A 371 9.92 5.27 -1.70
CA GLY A 371 11.01 6.24 -1.60
C GLY A 371 10.71 7.43 -0.68
N PHE A 372 9.44 7.63 -0.30
CA PHE A 372 8.96 8.75 0.52
C PHE A 372 8.15 8.31 1.75
N LEU A 373 8.14 7.00 2.04
CA LEU A 373 7.38 6.38 3.11
C LEU A 373 8.11 5.14 3.61
N SER A 374 8.04 4.89 4.93
CA SER A 374 8.58 3.69 5.58
C SER A 374 7.53 2.59 5.60
N VAL A 375 7.67 1.59 4.71
CA VAL A 375 6.66 0.56 4.41
C VAL A 375 7.31 -0.81 4.27
N ILE A 376 8.02 -1.26 5.31
CA ILE A 376 8.69 -2.59 5.28
C ILE A 376 7.66 -3.73 5.31
N ILE A 377 6.60 -3.57 6.10
CA ILE A 377 5.49 -4.54 6.20
C ILE A 377 4.17 -3.78 6.08
N ASN A 378 3.36 -4.14 5.09
CA ASN A 378 2.10 -3.46 4.84
C ASN A 378 1.05 -4.35 4.17
N ASP A 379 -0.18 -4.28 4.69
CA ASP A 379 -1.30 -5.13 4.33
C ASP A 379 -1.88 -4.86 2.94
N ILE A 380 -1.99 -3.60 2.51
CA ILE A 380 -2.48 -3.32 1.14
C ILE A 380 -1.44 -3.74 0.10
N PHE A 381 -0.15 -3.59 0.39
CA PHE A 381 0.91 -4.04 -0.51
C PHE A 381 0.88 -5.57 -0.64
N PHE A 382 0.74 -6.28 0.48
CA PHE A 382 0.60 -7.74 0.49
C PHE A 382 -0.66 -8.22 -0.23
N MET A 383 -1.78 -7.50 -0.10
CA MET A 383 -2.99 -7.75 -0.89
C MET A 383 -2.71 -7.65 -2.39
N VAL A 384 -2.02 -6.60 -2.83
CA VAL A 384 -1.66 -6.39 -4.24
C VAL A 384 -0.72 -7.49 -4.75
N LEU A 385 0.26 -7.90 -3.95
CA LEU A 385 1.15 -9.02 -4.28
C LEU A 385 0.41 -10.36 -4.33
N ALA A 386 -0.62 -10.57 -3.50
CA ALA A 386 -1.44 -11.78 -3.54
C ALA A 386 -2.29 -11.80 -4.82
N ILE A 387 -2.88 -10.65 -5.20
CA ILE A 387 -3.58 -10.49 -6.48
C ILE A 387 -2.65 -10.80 -7.65
N LEU A 388 -1.41 -10.27 -7.63
CA LEU A 388 -0.41 -10.55 -8.66
C LEU A 388 -0.10 -12.06 -8.75
N SER A 389 0.12 -12.72 -7.62
CA SER A 389 0.43 -14.16 -7.59
C SER A 389 -0.68 -14.96 -8.26
N THR A 390 -1.95 -14.62 -7.95
CA THR A 390 -3.11 -15.31 -8.53
C THR A 390 -3.22 -15.13 -10.04
N TYR A 391 -2.90 -13.94 -10.54
CA TYR A 391 -2.86 -13.70 -11.98
C TYR A 391 -1.76 -14.53 -12.65
N LEU A 392 -0.55 -14.52 -12.09
CA LEU A 392 0.60 -15.23 -12.65
C LEU A 392 0.41 -16.75 -12.67
N ASN A 393 -0.16 -17.31 -11.61
CA ASN A 393 -0.51 -18.74 -11.56
C ASN A 393 -1.51 -19.11 -12.66
N ARG A 394 -2.53 -18.29 -12.88
CA ARG A 394 -3.51 -18.52 -13.95
C ARG A 394 -2.91 -18.37 -15.34
N TYR A 395 -2.04 -17.37 -15.51
CA TYR A 395 -1.34 -17.16 -16.77
C TYR A 395 -0.48 -18.38 -17.12
N LYS A 396 0.28 -18.92 -16.15
CA LYS A 396 1.07 -20.14 -16.33
C LYS A 396 0.21 -21.36 -16.66
N ARG A 397 -0.91 -21.58 -15.95
CA ARG A 397 -1.83 -22.69 -16.22
C ARG A 397 -2.40 -22.63 -17.65
N LYS A 398 -2.86 -21.45 -18.08
CA LYS A 398 -3.36 -21.26 -19.45
C LYS A 398 -2.28 -21.50 -20.51
N ALA A 399 -1.05 -21.06 -20.27
CA ALA A 399 0.06 -21.31 -21.17
C ALA A 399 0.36 -22.82 -21.30
N GLN A 400 0.35 -23.54 -20.18
CA GLN A 400 0.54 -24.99 -20.15
C GLN A 400 -0.59 -25.75 -20.86
N GLU A 401 -1.85 -25.36 -20.66
CA GLU A 401 -3.02 -25.95 -21.35
C GLU A 401 -3.01 -25.68 -22.87
N SER A 402 -2.43 -24.56 -23.31
CA SER A 402 -2.33 -24.19 -24.74
C SER A 402 -1.17 -24.85 -25.50
N THR A 403 -0.31 -25.60 -24.81
CA THR A 403 0.83 -26.30 -25.45
C THR A 403 0.38 -27.73 -25.79
N PRO A 404 0.40 -28.18 -27.07
CA PRO A 404 -0.04 -29.52 -27.40
C PRO A 404 0.83 -30.57 -26.68
N PRO A 405 0.25 -31.70 -26.24
CA PRO A 405 1.03 -32.76 -25.61
C PRO A 405 2.11 -33.22 -26.58
N VAL A 406 3.36 -33.24 -26.13
CA VAL A 406 4.46 -33.87 -26.86
C VAL A 406 4.08 -35.32 -27.05
N THR A 407 3.69 -35.71 -28.26
CA THR A 407 3.52 -37.10 -28.64
C THR A 407 4.89 -37.75 -28.55
N THR A 408 5.16 -38.40 -27.42
CA THR A 408 6.28 -39.31 -27.28
C THR A 408 6.04 -40.44 -28.27
N VAL A 409 6.65 -40.35 -29.44
CA VAL A 409 6.72 -41.47 -30.39
C VAL A 409 7.48 -42.57 -29.66
N GLN A 410 6.75 -43.57 -29.16
CA GLN A 410 7.34 -44.83 -28.77
C GLN A 410 8.03 -45.40 -30.02
N LYS A 411 9.36 -45.29 -30.06
CA LYS A 411 10.15 -46.13 -30.95
C LYS A 411 9.96 -47.57 -30.48
N VAL A 412 9.09 -48.30 -31.17
CA VAL A 412 9.13 -49.75 -31.19
C VAL A 412 10.41 -50.13 -31.92
N SER A 413 11.35 -50.72 -31.20
CA SER A 413 12.48 -51.48 -31.74
C SER A 413 12.54 -52.81 -31.04
#